data_AF-A0A957VR76-F1
#
_entry.id   AF-A0A957VR76-F1
#
_cell.length_a   1.000
_cell.length_b   1.000
_cell.length_c   1.000
_cell.angle_alpha   90.00
_cell.angle_beta   90.00
_cell.angle_gamma   90.00
#
_symmetry.space_group_name_H-M   'P 1'
#
loop_
_entity.id
_entity.type
_entity.pdbx_description
1 polymer ?
#
loop_
_entity_poly.entity_id
_entity_poly.type
_entity_poly.pdbx_seq_one_letter_code
_entity_poly.pdbx_strand_id
1 'polypeptide(L)'
;DVQSLLLRLQINARVRLVAQGAKGRTQYHVIVSGTHDLRQFAEKIGAVGAYKQSSLQEILNWMDGRTANTNRDIVPKDVWRLHVAPTMAEAGMSTRVMQRDLGMQYCGTTLYQSHLSRERTERVANVIDSDELRQLAESDVYWDRVVSIESDGEEAVYDLTVPGHHNFVANDIIVHNSIEQDADVVLFIYREDYYVPDTDRQNVADVIVAKHRHV
;
A
#
# COMPACT_ATOMS: atom_id res chain seq x y z
N ASP A 1 -1.77 14.49 -13.27
CA ASP A 1 -1.96 14.30 -14.73
C ASP A 1 -1.00 13.29 -15.34
N VAL A 2 0.27 13.62 -15.62
CA VAL A 2 1.20 12.68 -16.30
C VAL A 2 1.43 11.41 -15.49
N GLN A 3 1.59 11.52 -14.16
CA GLN A 3 1.73 10.35 -13.28
C GLN A 3 0.51 9.42 -13.36
N SER A 4 -0.70 9.97 -13.21
CA SER A 4 -1.95 9.20 -13.30
C SER A 4 -2.15 8.58 -14.68
N LEU A 5 -1.71 9.26 -15.76
CA LEU A 5 -1.71 8.69 -17.10
C LEU A 5 -0.75 7.50 -17.23
N LEU A 6 0.46 7.60 -16.67
CA LEU A 6 1.42 6.50 -16.64
C LEU A 6 0.88 5.31 -15.82
N LEU A 7 0.17 5.57 -14.72
CA LEU A 7 -0.45 4.54 -13.91
C LEU A 7 -1.48 3.73 -14.72
N ARG A 8 -2.26 4.37 -15.59
CA ARG A 8 -3.19 3.68 -16.52
C ARG A 8 -2.49 2.78 -17.53
N LEU A 9 -1.20 3.00 -17.78
CA LEU A 9 -0.35 2.14 -18.60
C LEU A 9 0.41 1.10 -17.76
N GLN A 10 0.07 0.96 -16.48
CA GLN A 10 0.74 0.12 -15.49
C GLN A 10 2.21 0.51 -15.26
N ILE A 11 2.50 1.82 -15.30
CA ILE A 11 3.83 2.37 -15.05
C ILE A 11 3.76 3.24 -13.79
N ASN A 12 4.38 2.80 -12.70
CA ASN A 12 4.36 3.53 -11.44
C ASN A 12 5.47 4.59 -11.37
N ALA A 13 5.14 5.82 -11.75
CA ALA A 13 6.02 6.97 -11.62
C ALA A 13 5.86 7.69 -10.27
N ARG A 14 6.93 8.35 -9.82
CA ARG A 14 6.90 9.28 -8.67
C ARG A 14 6.98 10.72 -9.13
N VAL A 15 6.38 11.62 -8.38
CA VAL A 15 6.55 13.06 -8.58
C VAL A 15 7.49 13.61 -7.51
N ARG A 16 8.50 14.35 -7.95
CA ARG A 16 9.40 15.10 -7.06
C ARG A 16 9.31 16.58 -7.35
N LEU A 17 9.07 17.38 -6.33
CA LEU A 17 9.20 18.83 -6.40
C LEU A 17 10.68 19.23 -6.38
N VAL A 18 11.09 20.05 -7.34
CA VAL A 18 12.45 20.56 -7.47
C VAL A 18 12.39 22.09 -7.50
N ALA A 19 12.73 22.71 -6.37
CA ALA A 19 12.83 24.15 -6.26
C ALA A 19 13.96 24.69 -7.14
N GLN A 20 13.68 25.73 -7.93
CA GLN A 20 14.68 26.40 -8.78
C GLN A 20 15.28 27.65 -8.11
N GLY A 21 14.94 27.92 -6.84
CA GLY A 21 15.39 29.10 -6.10
C GLY A 21 15.10 30.39 -6.87
N ALA A 22 16.11 31.26 -7.00
CA ALA A 22 15.98 32.50 -7.78
C ALA A 22 15.99 32.29 -9.30
N LYS A 23 16.30 31.08 -9.80
CA LYS A 23 16.43 30.81 -11.25
C LYS A 23 15.08 30.56 -11.93
N GLY A 24 13.99 30.40 -11.18
CA GLY A 24 12.67 30.22 -11.75
C GLY A 24 11.66 29.57 -10.81
N ARG A 25 10.53 29.15 -11.39
CA ARG A 25 9.44 28.48 -10.67
C ARG A 25 9.85 27.05 -10.28
N THR A 26 9.29 26.56 -9.18
CA THR A 26 9.39 25.15 -8.77
C THR A 26 8.92 24.24 -9.90
N GLN A 27 9.69 23.19 -10.15
CA GLN A 27 9.41 22.21 -11.19
C GLN A 27 8.90 20.91 -10.56
N TYR A 28 8.03 20.21 -11.29
CA TYR A 28 7.56 18.87 -10.94
C TYR A 28 8.25 17.87 -11.86
N HIS A 29 9.07 17.00 -11.30
CA HIS A 29 9.78 15.97 -12.05
C HIS A 29 9.02 14.65 -11.90
N VAL A 30 8.56 14.10 -13.02
CA VAL A 30 7.96 12.76 -13.07
C VAL A 30 9.08 11.75 -13.32
N ILE A 31 9.29 10.84 -12.39
CA ILE A 31 10.42 9.91 -12.37
C ILE A 31 9.88 8.49 -12.46
N VAL A 32 10.24 7.80 -13.55
CA VAL A 32 10.04 6.36 -13.72
C VAL A 32 11.32 5.67 -13.27
N SER A 33 11.21 4.73 -12.34
CA SER A 33 12.36 4.01 -11.79
C SER A 33 12.00 2.58 -11.45
N GLY A 34 13.01 1.71 -11.46
CA GLY A 34 12.82 0.28 -11.30
C GLY A 34 12.75 -0.43 -12.65
N THR A 35 13.27 -1.65 -12.66
CA THR A 35 13.45 -2.42 -13.90
C THR A 35 12.13 -2.69 -14.62
N HIS A 36 11.07 -3.01 -13.87
CA HIS A 36 9.75 -3.29 -14.41
C HIS A 36 9.14 -2.05 -15.11
N ASP A 37 8.99 -0.95 -14.37
CA ASP A 37 8.39 0.28 -14.89
C ASP A 37 9.18 0.88 -16.07
N LEU A 38 10.52 0.81 -16.04
CA LEU A 38 11.36 1.29 -17.13
C LEU A 38 11.20 0.46 -18.41
N ARG A 39 11.07 -0.87 -18.30
CA ARG A 39 10.79 -1.74 -19.45
C ARG A 39 9.41 -1.45 -20.02
N GLN A 40 8.39 -1.35 -19.18
CA GLN A 40 7.03 -0.98 -19.58
C GLN A 40 6.98 0.38 -20.27
N PHE A 41 7.71 1.37 -19.75
CA PHE A 41 7.83 2.68 -20.37
C PHE A 41 8.48 2.59 -21.75
N ALA A 42 9.59 1.86 -21.87
CA ALA A 42 10.28 1.73 -23.15
C ALA A 42 9.45 1.01 -24.21
N GLU A 43 8.70 -0.01 -23.81
CA GLU A 43 7.84 -0.81 -24.70
C GLU A 43 6.59 -0.05 -25.13
N LYS A 44 5.86 0.54 -24.18
CA LYS A 44 4.53 1.15 -24.44
C LYS A 44 4.60 2.59 -24.92
N ILE A 45 5.65 3.34 -24.57
CA ILE A 45 5.75 4.79 -24.80
C ILE A 45 6.99 5.13 -25.62
N GLY A 46 8.16 4.63 -25.19
CA GLY A 46 9.43 4.90 -25.83
C GLY A 46 9.91 6.34 -25.69
N ALA A 47 10.99 6.67 -26.40
CA ALA A 47 11.57 8.02 -26.44
C ALA A 47 11.49 8.61 -27.85
N VAL A 48 11.41 9.94 -27.94
CA VAL A 48 11.32 10.67 -29.21
C VAL A 48 12.67 11.30 -29.57
N GLY A 49 13.14 11.03 -30.79
CA GLY A 49 14.39 11.53 -31.36
C GLY A 49 15.55 10.55 -31.16
N ALA A 50 16.44 10.50 -32.16
CA ALA A 50 17.50 9.49 -32.25
C ALA A 50 18.40 9.43 -30.99
N TYR A 51 18.80 10.59 -30.47
CA TYR A 51 19.61 10.67 -29.25
C TYR A 51 18.92 10.01 -28.04
N LYS A 52 17.66 10.36 -27.77
CA LYS A 52 16.93 9.83 -26.60
C LYS A 52 16.59 8.36 -26.75
N GLN A 53 16.33 7.89 -27.98
CA GLN A 53 16.12 6.48 -28.28
C GLN A 53 17.39 5.66 -28.04
N SER A 54 18.56 6.17 -28.47
CA SER A 54 19.85 5.55 -28.18
C SER A 54 20.11 5.45 -26.68
N SER A 55 19.90 6.54 -25.94
CA SER A 55 20.08 6.54 -24.48
C SER A 55 19.12 5.58 -23.77
N LEU A 56 17.86 5.50 -24.23
CA LEU A 56 16.90 4.54 -23.67
C LEU A 56 17.35 3.10 -23.91
N GLN A 57 17.86 2.78 -25.09
CA GLN A 57 18.37 1.45 -25.40
C GLN A 57 19.62 1.10 -24.57
N GLU A 58 20.52 2.05 -24.36
CA GLU A 58 21.69 1.87 -23.49
C GLU A 58 21.27 1.55 -22.04
N ILE A 59 20.24 2.22 -21.53
CA ILE A 59 19.68 1.94 -20.19
C ILE A 59 19.12 0.51 -20.14
N LEU A 60 18.34 0.10 -21.14
CA LEU A 60 17.77 -1.27 -21.20
C LEU A 60 18.88 -2.33 -21.24
N ASN A 61 19.89 -2.13 -22.10
CA ASN A 61 21.03 -3.03 -22.21
C ASN A 61 21.82 -3.11 -20.88
N TRP A 62 21.97 -1.99 -20.17
CA TRP A 62 22.64 -1.96 -18.88
C TRP A 62 21.86 -2.72 -17.80
N MET A 63 20.52 -2.71 -17.88
CA MET A 63 19.63 -3.42 -16.96
C MET A 63 19.60 -4.93 -17.20
N ASP A 64 19.88 -5.38 -18.41
CA ASP A 64 19.84 -6.81 -18.75
C ASP A 64 20.91 -7.60 -17.98
N GLY A 65 20.50 -8.75 -17.44
CA GLY A 65 21.34 -9.59 -16.58
C GLY A 65 21.50 -9.10 -15.14
N ARG A 66 20.87 -7.98 -14.74
CA ARG A 66 20.87 -7.51 -13.36
C ARG A 66 19.57 -7.87 -12.65
N THR A 67 19.67 -8.35 -11.41
CA THR A 67 18.51 -8.55 -10.55
C THR A 67 17.91 -7.20 -10.17
N ALA A 68 16.60 -7.04 -10.44
CA ALA A 68 15.87 -5.87 -9.99
C ALA A 68 15.81 -5.87 -8.45
N ASN A 69 16.16 -4.74 -7.83
CA ASN A 69 15.93 -4.54 -6.40
C ASN A 69 15.14 -3.25 -6.21
N THR A 70 13.84 -3.35 -6.40
CA THR A 70 12.93 -2.27 -6.05
C THR A 70 12.38 -2.55 -4.66
N ASN A 71 12.88 -1.84 -3.66
CA ASN A 71 12.21 -1.64 -2.37
C ASN A 71 10.94 -0.78 -2.57
N ARG A 72 10.08 -1.21 -3.47
CA ARG A 72 8.82 -0.59 -3.91
C ARG A 72 7.79 -1.72 -3.97
N ASP A 73 6.54 -1.37 -3.75
CA ASP A 73 5.44 -2.34 -3.73
C ASP A 73 5.68 -3.48 -2.73
N ILE A 74 5.68 -3.11 -1.44
CA ILE A 74 6.06 -4.03 -0.37
C ILE A 74 4.83 -4.36 0.46
N VAL A 75 4.51 -5.65 0.52
CA VAL A 75 3.42 -6.19 1.35
C VAL A 75 3.74 -5.94 2.84
N PRO A 76 2.79 -5.36 3.62
CA PRO A 76 3.00 -5.02 5.02
C PRO A 76 3.45 -6.21 5.87
N LYS A 77 4.38 -5.98 6.80
CA LYS A 77 4.87 -7.03 7.73
C LYS A 77 3.76 -7.62 8.60
N ASP A 78 2.65 -6.92 8.79
CA ASP A 78 1.50 -7.41 9.55
C ASP A 78 0.91 -8.69 8.96
N VAL A 79 1.13 -8.93 7.66
CA VAL A 79 0.76 -10.18 6.98
C VAL A 79 1.37 -11.41 7.64
N TRP A 80 2.54 -11.29 8.28
CA TRP A 80 3.12 -12.39 9.07
C TRP A 80 2.21 -12.85 10.20
N ARG A 81 1.62 -11.89 10.93
CA ARG A 81 0.75 -12.18 12.08
C ARG A 81 -0.68 -12.49 11.63
N LEU A 82 -1.18 -11.77 10.63
CA LEU A 82 -2.57 -11.82 10.22
C LEU A 82 -2.88 -13.02 9.33
N HIS A 83 -1.92 -13.47 8.52
CA HIS A 83 -2.15 -14.54 7.53
C HIS A 83 -1.16 -15.70 7.70
N VAL A 84 0.15 -15.42 7.74
CA VAL A 84 1.16 -16.50 7.73
C VAL A 84 1.10 -17.37 9.00
N ALA A 85 1.09 -16.76 10.18
CA ALA A 85 1.10 -17.50 11.44
C ALA A 85 -0.15 -18.37 11.65
N PRO A 86 -1.38 -17.89 11.38
CA PRO A 86 -2.58 -18.73 11.37
C PRO A 86 -2.48 -19.93 10.42
N THR A 87 -2.15 -19.70 9.14
CA THR A 87 -2.07 -20.79 8.15
C THR A 87 -1.02 -21.84 8.53
N MET A 88 0.13 -21.40 9.04
CA MET A 88 1.15 -22.34 9.53
C MET A 88 0.67 -23.16 10.72
N ALA A 89 -0.09 -22.55 11.64
CA ALA A 89 -0.63 -23.26 12.80
C ALA A 89 -1.63 -24.34 12.38
N GLU A 90 -2.51 -24.04 11.42
CA GLU A 90 -3.47 -24.98 10.84
C GLU A 90 -2.77 -26.15 10.15
N ALA A 91 -1.68 -25.88 9.42
CA ALA A 91 -0.85 -26.90 8.77
C ALA A 91 0.10 -27.65 9.73
N GLY A 92 0.13 -27.30 11.03
CA GLY A 92 1.10 -27.86 11.98
C GLY A 92 2.56 -27.55 11.65
N MET A 93 2.80 -26.50 10.86
CA MET A 93 4.12 -26.12 10.36
C MET A 93 4.85 -25.21 11.37
N SER A 94 6.08 -25.58 11.72
CA SER A 94 6.92 -24.71 12.57
C SER A 94 7.64 -23.62 11.75
N THR A 95 8.00 -22.51 12.42
CA THR A 95 8.85 -21.45 11.83
C THR A 95 10.15 -22.01 11.24
N ARG A 96 10.74 -23.02 11.89
CA ARG A 96 11.99 -23.63 11.43
C ARG A 96 11.81 -24.41 10.13
N VAL A 97 10.69 -25.11 9.99
CA VAL A 97 10.33 -25.84 8.76
C VAL A 97 10.08 -24.84 7.63
N MET A 98 9.25 -23.83 7.86
CA MET A 98 8.97 -22.78 6.87
C MET A 98 10.26 -22.08 6.38
N GLN A 99 11.16 -21.69 7.29
CA GLN A 99 12.42 -21.03 6.90
C GLN A 99 13.37 -21.96 6.13
N ARG A 100 13.44 -23.24 6.51
CA ARG A 100 14.20 -24.26 5.76
C ARG A 100 13.66 -24.40 4.34
N ASP A 101 12.34 -24.48 4.20
CA ASP A 101 11.68 -24.71 2.91
C ASP A 101 11.74 -23.45 2.02
N LEU A 102 11.86 -22.26 2.61
CA LEU A 102 12.26 -21.03 1.94
C LEU A 102 13.76 -20.99 1.54
N GLY A 103 14.55 -22.01 1.86
CA GLY A 103 15.99 -22.03 1.58
C GLY A 103 16.78 -21.00 2.39
N MET A 104 16.26 -20.58 3.54
CA MET A 104 16.91 -19.59 4.42
C MET A 104 17.62 -20.28 5.59
N GLN A 105 18.69 -19.64 6.07
CA GLN A 105 19.21 -19.97 7.40
C GLN A 105 18.21 -19.56 8.47
N TYR A 106 18.08 -20.40 9.50
CA TYR A 106 17.16 -20.13 10.59
C TYR A 106 17.56 -18.86 11.35
N CYS A 107 16.69 -17.85 11.34
CA CYS A 107 16.91 -16.55 11.97
C CYS A 107 15.88 -16.23 13.07
N GLY A 108 15.13 -17.23 13.54
CA GLY A 108 14.13 -17.06 14.57
C GLY A 108 13.02 -16.08 14.15
N THR A 109 12.66 -15.16 15.05
CA THR A 109 11.55 -14.21 14.85
C THR A 109 11.93 -12.96 14.06
N THR A 110 13.22 -12.73 13.78
CA THR A 110 13.69 -11.57 13.03
C THR A 110 13.05 -11.50 11.63
N LEU A 111 12.71 -12.66 11.04
CA LEU A 111 11.97 -12.75 9.79
C LEU A 111 10.69 -11.89 9.80
N TYR A 112 9.95 -11.93 10.91
CA TYR A 112 8.63 -11.30 11.06
C TYR A 112 8.70 -9.77 11.23
N GLN A 113 9.90 -9.21 11.40
CA GLN A 113 10.08 -7.77 11.52
C GLN A 113 10.19 -7.07 10.15
N SER A 114 10.42 -7.85 9.09
CA SER A 114 10.61 -7.35 7.73
C SER A 114 9.30 -7.36 6.94
N HIS A 115 9.10 -6.32 6.13
CA HIS A 115 8.09 -6.31 5.09
C HIS A 115 8.46 -7.31 3.98
N LEU A 116 7.51 -7.67 3.14
CA LEU A 116 7.66 -8.71 2.11
C LEU A 116 7.60 -8.09 0.71
N SER A 117 8.58 -8.36 -0.15
CA SER A 117 8.42 -8.10 -1.59
C SER A 117 7.34 -9.04 -2.16
N ARG A 118 6.79 -8.72 -3.34
CA ARG A 118 5.85 -9.61 -4.07
C ARG A 118 6.42 -11.01 -4.25
N GLU A 119 7.63 -11.11 -4.79
CA GLU A 119 8.34 -12.39 -4.99
C GLU A 119 8.51 -13.17 -3.66
N ARG A 120 8.85 -12.48 -2.57
CA ARG A 120 8.99 -13.15 -1.27
C ARG A 120 7.64 -13.58 -0.72
N THR A 121 6.60 -12.79 -0.92
CA THR A 121 5.22 -13.12 -0.54
C THR A 121 4.77 -14.38 -1.26
N GLU A 122 4.99 -14.47 -2.57
CA GLU A 122 4.70 -15.65 -3.40
C GLU A 122 5.44 -16.90 -2.90
N ARG A 123 6.74 -16.76 -2.62
CA ARG A 123 7.54 -17.89 -2.08
C ARG A 123 7.02 -18.37 -0.73
N VAL A 124 6.64 -17.45 0.16
CA VAL A 124 6.02 -17.82 1.44
C VAL A 124 4.67 -18.50 1.20
N ALA A 125 3.85 -17.97 0.30
CA ALA A 125 2.56 -18.53 -0.09
C ALA A 125 2.68 -19.98 -0.56
N ASN A 126 3.68 -20.27 -1.40
CA ASN A 126 3.96 -21.61 -1.90
C ASN A 126 4.47 -22.56 -0.83
N VAL A 127 5.26 -22.09 0.14
CA VAL A 127 5.76 -22.93 1.24
C VAL A 127 4.64 -23.31 2.21
N ILE A 128 3.77 -22.37 2.56
CA ILE A 128 2.70 -22.61 3.55
C ILE A 128 1.37 -23.00 2.91
N ASP A 129 1.32 -23.07 1.58
CA ASP A 129 0.14 -23.31 0.76
C ASP A 129 -1.06 -22.39 1.08
N SER A 130 -0.83 -21.07 1.03
CA SER A 130 -1.88 -20.05 1.27
C SER A 130 -2.33 -19.38 -0.01
N ASP A 131 -3.62 -19.52 -0.34
CA ASP A 131 -4.26 -18.82 -1.45
C ASP A 131 -4.36 -17.32 -1.19
N GLU A 132 -4.58 -16.89 0.04
CA GLU A 132 -4.65 -15.48 0.42
C GLU A 132 -3.31 -14.78 0.17
N LEU A 133 -2.19 -15.43 0.50
CA LEU A 133 -0.86 -14.89 0.20
C LEU A 133 -0.54 -14.91 -1.29
N ARG A 134 -1.02 -15.91 -2.05
CA ARG A 134 -0.92 -15.91 -3.52
C ARG A 134 -1.65 -14.70 -4.09
N GLN A 135 -2.87 -14.44 -3.65
CA GLN A 135 -3.63 -13.24 -4.03
C GLN A 135 -2.88 -11.94 -3.67
N LEU A 136 -2.31 -11.85 -2.47
CA LEU A 136 -1.49 -10.69 -2.08
C LEU A 136 -0.19 -10.60 -2.86
N ALA A 137 0.36 -11.68 -3.40
CA ALA A 137 1.57 -11.63 -4.22
C ALA A 137 1.28 -11.21 -5.67
N GLU A 138 0.09 -11.52 -6.18
CA GLU A 138 -0.28 -11.32 -7.58
C GLU A 138 -1.27 -10.16 -7.80
N SER A 139 -1.78 -9.54 -6.73
CA SER A 139 -2.79 -8.49 -6.82
C SER A 139 -2.32 -7.27 -7.64
N ASP A 140 -3.26 -6.64 -8.34
CA ASP A 140 -3.04 -5.37 -9.05
C ASP A 140 -2.92 -4.12 -8.14
N VAL A 141 -2.98 -4.29 -6.82
CA VAL A 141 -2.99 -3.18 -5.84
C VAL A 141 -1.58 -2.86 -5.38
N TYR A 142 -1.01 -1.73 -5.79
CA TYR A 142 0.31 -1.29 -5.32
C TYR A 142 0.30 -0.88 -3.83
N TRP A 143 1.13 -1.51 -3.00
CA TRP A 143 1.28 -1.17 -1.59
C TRP A 143 2.29 -0.03 -1.40
N ASP A 144 1.80 1.12 -0.95
CA ASP A 144 2.62 2.28 -0.60
C ASP A 144 2.52 2.63 0.89
N ARG A 145 3.60 3.21 1.42
CA ARG A 145 3.68 3.58 2.83
C ARG A 145 3.17 5.00 3.04
N VAL A 146 2.30 5.17 4.03
CA VAL A 146 1.95 6.50 4.57
C VAL A 146 3.19 7.14 5.22
N VAL A 147 3.60 8.31 4.72
CA VAL A 147 4.79 9.04 5.20
C VAL A 147 4.45 10.12 6.22
N SER A 148 3.27 10.72 6.11
CA SER A 148 2.75 11.74 7.02
C SER A 148 1.22 11.70 7.04
N ILE A 149 0.65 12.18 8.14
CA ILE A 149 -0.78 12.44 8.31
C ILE A 149 -0.86 13.78 9.02
N GLU A 150 -1.49 14.76 8.40
CA GLU A 150 -1.57 16.14 8.88
C GLU A 150 -3.01 16.62 8.78
N SER A 151 -3.43 17.48 9.71
CA SER A 151 -4.77 18.08 9.67
C SER A 151 -4.82 19.18 8.61
N ASP A 152 -5.73 19.08 7.64
CA ASP A 152 -5.85 20.02 6.51
C ASP A 152 -6.96 21.09 6.69
N GLY A 153 -7.57 21.14 7.88
CA GLY A 153 -8.61 22.12 8.21
C GLY A 153 -10.02 21.62 7.87
N GLU A 154 -10.95 22.57 7.68
CA GLU A 154 -12.36 22.28 7.38
C GLU A 154 -12.67 22.61 5.92
N GLU A 155 -13.14 21.61 5.18
CA GLU A 155 -13.54 21.73 3.78
C GLU A 155 -14.79 20.90 3.47
N ALA A 156 -15.42 21.18 2.34
CA ALA A 156 -16.54 20.37 1.87
C ALA A 156 -16.04 19.01 1.38
N VAL A 157 -16.50 17.94 2.03
CA VAL A 157 -16.17 16.56 1.67
C VAL A 157 -17.30 15.93 0.85
N TYR A 158 -16.92 15.01 -0.04
CA TYR A 158 -17.84 14.30 -0.94
C TYR A 158 -17.59 12.81 -0.82
N ASP A 159 -18.65 12.02 -1.02
CA ASP A 159 -18.59 10.56 -1.05
C ASP A 159 -19.34 10.03 -2.28
N LEU A 160 -18.97 8.84 -2.73
CA LEU A 160 -19.59 8.15 -3.86
C LEU A 160 -20.06 6.76 -3.41
N THR A 161 -21.33 6.43 -3.65
CA THR A 161 -21.82 5.07 -3.41
C THR A 161 -21.59 4.21 -4.64
N VAL A 162 -20.60 3.31 -4.56
CA VAL A 162 -20.38 2.25 -5.55
C VAL A 162 -21.07 0.95 -5.10
N PRO A 163 -22.06 0.43 -5.86
CA PRO A 163 -22.70 -0.85 -5.54
C PRO A 163 -21.72 -2.02 -5.51
N GLY A 164 -21.89 -2.93 -4.54
CA GLY A 164 -21.15 -4.19 -4.45
C GLY A 164 -19.84 -4.06 -3.68
N HIS A 165 -18.84 -3.37 -4.23
CA HIS A 165 -17.49 -3.33 -3.62
C HIS A 165 -17.34 -2.25 -2.55
N HIS A 166 -18.22 -1.25 -2.52
CA HIS A 166 -18.21 -0.15 -1.57
C HIS A 166 -16.85 0.59 -1.47
N ASN A 167 -16.10 0.65 -2.57
CA ASN A 167 -14.85 1.37 -2.68
C ASN A 167 -14.67 1.93 -4.10
N PHE A 168 -13.80 2.94 -4.23
CA PHE A 168 -13.44 3.55 -5.51
C PHE A 168 -12.02 4.11 -5.47
N VAL A 169 -11.49 4.49 -6.63
CA VAL A 169 -10.17 5.13 -6.74
C VAL A 169 -10.32 6.65 -6.77
N ALA A 170 -9.70 7.34 -5.83
CA ALA A 170 -9.62 8.80 -5.76
C ALA A 170 -8.16 9.22 -5.56
N ASN A 171 -7.68 10.18 -6.34
CA ASN A 171 -6.27 10.61 -6.35
C ASN A 171 -5.28 9.45 -6.41
N ASP A 172 -5.57 8.46 -7.26
CA ASP A 172 -4.77 7.25 -7.46
C ASP A 172 -4.63 6.34 -6.20
N ILE A 173 -5.50 6.52 -5.20
CA ILE A 173 -5.59 5.72 -3.97
C ILE A 173 -6.96 5.05 -3.90
N ILE A 174 -7.01 3.80 -3.41
CA ILE A 174 -8.27 3.10 -3.15
C ILE A 174 -8.86 3.62 -1.83
N VAL A 175 -10.07 4.15 -1.88
CA VAL A 175 -10.84 4.65 -0.73
C VAL A 175 -12.12 3.85 -0.56
N HIS A 176 -12.50 3.56 0.68
CA HIS A 176 -13.76 2.90 1.01
C HIS A 176 -14.85 3.96 1.21
N ASN A 177 -16.10 3.62 0.85
CA ASN A 177 -17.25 4.50 1.08
C ASN A 177 -17.43 4.76 2.58
N SER A 178 -18.03 5.88 2.94
CA SER A 178 -18.29 6.18 4.34
C SER A 178 -19.40 5.28 4.90
N ILE A 179 -19.05 4.49 5.92
CA ILE A 179 -20.01 3.66 6.67
C ILE A 179 -21.07 4.54 7.35
N GLU A 180 -20.72 5.79 7.67
CA GLU A 180 -21.65 6.76 8.24
C GLU A 180 -22.84 7.02 7.32
N GLN A 181 -22.64 7.03 5.99
CA GLN A 181 -23.74 7.26 5.04
C GLN A 181 -24.72 6.10 5.01
N ASP A 182 -24.34 4.89 5.36
CA ASP A 182 -25.26 3.75 5.40
C ASP A 182 -25.87 3.50 6.79
N ALA A 183 -25.29 4.08 7.85
CA ALA A 183 -25.77 3.89 9.22
C ALA A 183 -27.13 4.57 9.48
N ASP A 184 -28.06 3.80 10.05
CA ASP A 184 -29.33 4.32 10.59
C ASP A 184 -29.09 5.14 11.87
N VAL A 185 -28.14 4.71 12.71
CA VAL A 185 -27.74 5.41 13.92
C VAL A 185 -26.22 5.36 14.06
N VAL A 186 -25.60 6.49 14.39
CA VAL A 186 -24.19 6.56 14.80
C VAL A 186 -24.15 6.95 16.26
N LEU A 187 -23.52 6.09 17.08
CA LEU A 187 -23.39 6.24 18.52
C LEU A 187 -21.90 6.31 18.87
N PHE A 188 -21.51 7.31 19.63
CA PHE A 188 -20.21 7.32 20.30
C PHE A 188 -20.39 6.92 21.77
N ILE A 189 -19.52 6.05 22.27
CA ILE A 189 -19.48 5.68 23.69
C ILE A 189 -18.26 6.36 24.29
N TYR A 190 -18.50 7.29 25.20
CA TYR A 190 -17.46 7.96 25.95
C TYR A 190 -17.41 7.43 27.38
N ARG A 191 -16.24 6.99 27.81
CA ARG A 191 -15.97 6.52 29.16
C ARG A 191 -14.92 7.39 29.79
N GLU A 192 -15.33 8.28 30.69
CA GLU A 192 -14.42 9.23 31.32
C GLU A 192 -13.36 8.51 32.17
N ASP A 193 -13.76 7.45 32.89
CA ASP A 193 -12.90 6.63 33.74
C ASP A 193 -11.76 5.91 32.99
N TYR A 194 -11.91 5.69 31.68
CA TYR A 194 -10.86 5.14 30.83
C TYR A 194 -9.73 6.15 30.55
N TYR A 195 -10.06 7.45 30.50
CA TYR A 195 -9.10 8.52 30.19
C TYR A 195 -8.63 9.29 31.42
N VAL A 196 -9.48 9.39 32.44
CA VAL A 196 -9.22 10.09 33.72
C VAL A 196 -9.46 9.10 34.86
N PRO A 197 -8.42 8.41 35.34
CA PRO A 197 -8.57 7.32 36.32
C PRO A 197 -9.23 7.73 37.64
N ASP A 198 -9.04 8.98 38.08
CA ASP A 198 -9.56 9.51 39.35
C ASP A 198 -10.84 10.35 39.17
N THR A 199 -11.60 10.16 38.07
CA THR A 199 -12.88 10.84 37.90
C THR A 199 -13.92 10.37 38.94
N ASP A 200 -14.81 11.28 39.32
CA ASP A 200 -16.01 11.00 40.13
C ASP A 200 -17.04 10.13 39.36
N ARG A 201 -16.91 9.99 38.03
CA ARG A 201 -17.82 9.23 37.16
C ARG A 201 -17.34 7.80 36.86
N GLN A 202 -16.89 7.09 37.89
CA GLN A 202 -16.43 5.70 37.76
C GLN A 202 -17.52 4.77 37.20
N ASN A 203 -17.16 3.93 36.22
CA ASN A 203 -18.05 2.97 35.58
C ASN A 203 -19.29 3.59 34.90
N VAL A 204 -19.25 4.88 34.58
CA VAL A 204 -20.31 5.57 33.82
C VAL A 204 -19.83 5.81 32.40
N ALA A 205 -20.68 5.48 31.43
CA ALA A 205 -20.45 5.76 30.02
C ALA A 205 -21.52 6.71 29.48
N ASP A 206 -21.11 7.74 28.77
CA ASP A 206 -22.01 8.57 27.97
C ASP A 206 -22.21 7.91 26.60
N VAL A 207 -23.47 7.76 26.20
CA VAL A 207 -23.84 7.33 24.87
C VAL A 207 -24.33 8.53 24.09
N ILE A 208 -23.54 8.96 23.12
CA ILE A 208 -23.78 10.17 22.34
C ILE A 208 -24.32 9.74 20.97
N VAL A 209 -25.59 10.04 20.71
CA VAL A 209 -26.21 9.82 19.39
C VAL A 209 -25.78 10.96 18.48
N ALA A 210 -24.83 10.69 17.57
CA ALA A 210 -24.34 11.68 16.63
C ALA A 210 -25.19 11.77 15.34
N LYS A 211 -25.80 10.65 14.94
CA LYS A 211 -26.70 10.57 13.80
C LYS A 211 -27.84 9.61 14.11
N HIS A 212 -29.05 9.95 13.69
CA HIS A 212 -30.21 9.08 13.71
C HIS A 212 -31.09 9.40 12.50
N ARG A 213 -31.31 8.42 11.63
CA ARG A 213 -32.29 8.50 10.54
C ARG A 213 -33.68 8.24 11.10
N HIS A 214 -34.54 9.26 11.08
CA HIS A 214 -35.97 9.08 11.30
C HIS A 214 -36.59 8.64 9.97
N VAL A 215 -36.95 7.37 9.86
CA VAL A 215 -37.78 6.84 8.76
C VAL A 215 -39.25 7.09 9.06
#